data_AF-A0A444ZIY2-F1
#
_entry.id   AF-A0A444ZIY2-F1
#
_cell.length_a   1.000
_cell.length_b   1.000
_cell.length_c   1.000
_cell.angle_alpha   90.00
_cell.angle_beta   90.00
_cell.angle_gamma   90.00
#
_symmetry.space_group_name_H-M   'P 1'
#
loop_
_entity.id
_entity.type
_entity.pdbx_description
1 polymer ?
#
loop_
_entity_poly.entity_id
_entity_poly.type
_entity_poly.pdbx_seq_one_letter_code
_entity_poly.pdbx_strand_id
1 'polypeptide(L)'
;MSEIPCPHAISCITFKGLNFESYVDDCYKKEAYIMCYQEVIHPVNGPELWERTQYDDVIPPPYRRPSHRPVKKRKRRAADEDNRSQTHLSWRGQVQRCSNCGGEGHKKSGCSQPKKRVCDMIF
;
A
#
# COMPACT_ATOMS: atom_id res chain seq x y z
N MET A 1 23.25 -8.18 2.73
CA MET A 1 22.63 -9.12 1.76
C MET A 1 21.28 -9.48 2.36
N SER A 2 20.18 -9.08 1.73
CA SER A 2 18.83 -9.28 2.26
C SER A 2 18.19 -10.45 1.51
N GLU A 3 18.18 -11.62 2.13
CA GLU A 3 17.74 -12.87 1.52
C GLU A 3 16.28 -13.19 1.91
N ILE A 4 15.42 -12.20 1.68
CA ILE A 4 13.98 -12.44 1.57
C ILE A 4 13.66 -12.54 0.07
N PRO A 5 13.09 -13.66 -0.40
CA PRO A 5 12.77 -13.82 -1.80
C PRO A 5 11.75 -12.74 -2.25
N CYS A 6 12.00 -12.14 -3.41
CA CYS A 6 11.06 -11.20 -4.00
C CYS A 6 9.76 -11.92 -4.43
N PRO A 7 8.64 -11.21 -4.64
CA PRO A 7 7.37 -11.84 -5.05
C PRO A 7 7.48 -12.72 -6.30
N HIS A 8 8.35 -12.35 -7.25
CA HIS A 8 8.61 -13.15 -8.44
C HIS A 8 9.32 -14.46 -8.09
N ALA A 9 10.33 -14.41 -7.21
CA ALA A 9 11.04 -15.60 -6.76
C ALA A 9 10.10 -16.54 -5.99
N ILE A 10 9.26 -16.01 -5.09
CA ILE A 10 8.24 -16.78 -4.37
C ILE A 10 7.33 -17.49 -5.38
N SER A 11 6.83 -16.75 -6.39
CA SER A 11 5.95 -17.30 -7.43
C SER A 11 6.61 -18.44 -8.23
N CYS A 12 7.88 -18.29 -8.62
CA CYS A 12 8.65 -19.33 -9.31
C CYS A 12 8.89 -20.57 -8.42
N ILE A 13 9.19 -20.36 -7.14
CA ILE A 13 9.41 -21.44 -6.17
C ILE A 13 8.12 -22.23 -5.95
N THR A 14 7.00 -21.53 -5.74
CA THR A 14 5.68 -22.16 -5.55
C THR A 14 5.23 -22.87 -6.82
N PHE A 15 5.50 -22.32 -8.01
CA PHE A 15 5.20 -22.97 -9.28
C PHE A 15 5.95 -24.31 -9.44
N LYS A 16 7.17 -24.39 -8.90
CA LYS A 16 7.96 -25.63 -8.87
C LYS A 16 7.55 -26.59 -7.75
N GLY A 17 6.55 -26.26 -6.94
CA GLY A 17 6.10 -27.08 -5.81
C GLY A 17 7.10 -27.14 -4.65
N LEU A 18 8.03 -26.18 -4.59
CA LEU A 18 9.04 -26.09 -3.54
C LEU A 18 8.53 -25.21 -2.40
N ASN A 19 9.01 -25.45 -1.18
CA ASN A 19 8.71 -24.59 -0.04
C ASN A 19 9.54 -23.31 -0.14
N PHE A 20 8.91 -22.14 -0.06
CA PHE A 20 9.63 -20.85 -0.11
C PHE A 20 10.34 -20.51 1.19
N GLU A 21 9.91 -21.05 2.34
CA GLU A 21 10.52 -20.81 3.65
C GLU A 21 11.96 -21.36 3.72
N SER A 22 12.29 -22.39 2.92
CA SER A 22 13.67 -22.88 2.81
C SER A 22 14.60 -21.94 2.05
N TYR A 23 14.06 -20.92 1.38
CA TYR A 23 14.82 -19.89 0.66
C TYR A 23 14.89 -18.57 1.43
N VAL A 24 14.34 -18.53 2.65
CA VAL A 24 14.45 -17.40 3.56
C VAL A 24 15.68 -17.61 4.44
N ASP A 25 16.52 -16.59 4.53
CA ASP A 25 17.71 -16.59 5.39
C ASP A 25 17.34 -16.80 6.86
N ASP A 26 18.21 -17.51 7.57
CA ASP A 26 18.04 -17.85 8.98
C ASP A 26 17.85 -16.62 9.87
N CYS A 27 18.40 -15.46 9.50
CA CYS A 27 18.24 -14.21 10.26
C CYS A 27 16.78 -13.72 10.35
N TYR A 28 15.90 -14.18 9.45
CA TYR A 28 14.47 -13.85 9.47
C TYR A 28 13.61 -14.96 10.11
N LYS A 29 14.22 -16.04 10.59
CA LYS A 29 13.51 -17.12 11.26
C LYS A 29 13.32 -16.82 12.74
N LYS A 30 12.39 -17.55 13.35
CA LYS A 30 12.00 -17.39 14.76
C LYS A 30 13.19 -17.63 15.69
N GLU A 31 14.07 -18.56 15.34
CA GLU A 31 15.24 -18.92 16.12
C GLU A 31 16.18 -17.73 16.28
N ALA A 32 16.46 -17.01 15.19
CA ALA A 32 17.26 -15.78 15.24
C ALA A 32 16.60 -14.70 16.10
N TYR A 33 15.27 -14.55 16.01
CA TYR A 33 14.53 -13.63 16.90
C TYR A 33 14.69 -14.01 18.38
N ILE A 34 14.52 -15.28 18.73
CA ILE A 34 14.69 -15.75 20.10
C ILE A 34 16.12 -15.51 20.57
N MET A 35 17.13 -15.85 19.77
CA MET A 35 18.53 -15.62 20.11
C MET A 35 18.84 -14.14 20.35
N CYS A 36 18.31 -13.24 19.51
CA CYS A 36 18.50 -11.79 19.66
C CYS A 36 17.89 -11.23 20.95
N TYR A 37 16.78 -11.81 21.41
CA TYR A 37 16.02 -11.35 22.58
C TYR A 37 16.06 -12.34 23.75
N GLN A 38 17.03 -13.27 23.75
CA GLN A 38 17.15 -14.30 24.78
C GLN A 38 17.55 -13.67 26.12
N GLU A 39 18.39 -12.63 26.05
CA GLU A 39 18.89 -11.93 27.20
C GLU A 39 17.93 -10.84 27.68
N VAL A 40 18.01 -10.53 28.98
CA VAL A 40 17.18 -9.50 29.59
C VAL A 40 17.62 -8.13 29.08
N ILE A 41 16.72 -7.44 28.36
CA ILE A 41 16.89 -6.02 28.06
C ILE A 41 16.58 -5.25 29.35
N HIS A 42 17.63 -4.81 30.04
CA HIS A 42 17.46 -3.99 31.23
C HIS A 42 16.78 -2.66 30.87
N PRO A 43 15.75 -2.26 31.64
CA PRO A 43 15.13 -0.96 31.43
C PRO A 43 16.17 0.13 31.65
N VAL A 44 16.19 1.11 30.75
CA VAL A 44 16.96 2.33 30.98
C VAL A 44 16.19 3.17 32.00
N ASN A 45 16.92 3.73 32.97
CA ASN A 45 16.34 4.64 33.96
C ASN A 45 15.61 5.82 33.29
N GLY A 46 14.74 6.51 34.01
CA GLY A 46 14.06 7.70 33.49
C GLY A 46 15.04 8.87 33.25
N PRO A 47 14.65 9.88 32.44
CA PRO A 47 15.48 11.04 32.14
C PRO A 47 16.02 11.80 33.35
N GLU A 48 15.30 11.75 34.48
CA GLU A 48 15.70 12.39 35.74
C GLU A 48 16.96 11.76 36.37
N LEU A 49 17.21 10.49 36.08
CA LEU A 49 18.35 9.72 36.58
C LEU A 49 19.50 9.62 35.57
N TRP A 50 19.38 10.26 34.39
CA TRP A 50 20.44 10.26 33.39
C TRP A 50 21.55 11.23 33.79
N GLU A 51 22.80 10.80 33.59
CA GLU A 51 23.96 11.67 33.80
C GLU A 51 23.90 12.86 32.84
N ARG A 52 24.02 14.07 33.39
CA ARG A 52 24.13 15.28 32.57
C ARG A 52 25.50 15.31 31.94
N THR A 53 25.55 15.14 30.62
CA THR A 53 26.80 15.26 29.88
C THR A 53 27.15 16.71 29.62
N GLN A 54 28.45 17.01 29.47
CA GLN A 54 28.96 18.35 29.11
C GLN A 54 28.85 18.64 27.60
N TYR A 55 28.28 17.73 26.82
CA TYR A 55 28.13 17.87 25.38
C TYR A 55 26.90 18.72 25.05
N ASP A 56 26.96 19.44 23.94
CA ASP A 56 25.83 20.19 23.42
C ASP A 56 24.66 19.26 23.06
N ASP A 57 23.45 19.79 23.21
CA ASP A 57 22.24 19.08 22.81
C ASP A 57 22.26 18.74 21.32
N VAL A 58 21.77 17.54 20.98
CA VAL A 58 21.63 17.11 19.58
C VAL A 58 20.55 17.96 18.91
N ILE A 59 20.97 18.92 18.10
CA ILE A 59 20.07 19.76 17.30
C ILE A 59 19.36 18.87 16.27
N PRO A 60 18.03 19.01 16.09
CA PRO A 60 17.32 18.27 15.05
C PRO A 60 17.92 18.55 13.67
N PRO A 61 17.96 17.56 12.77
CA PRO A 61 18.42 17.79 11.40
C PRO A 61 17.59 18.90 10.77
N PRO A 62 18.21 19.81 9.98
CA PRO A 62 17.50 20.90 9.36
C PRO A 62 16.40 20.34 8.46
N TYR A 63 15.19 20.88 8.60
CA TYR A 63 14.06 20.47 7.80
C TYR A 63 14.36 20.68 6.31
N ARG A 64 14.35 19.59 5.54
CA ARG A 64 14.44 19.63 4.08
C ARG A 64 13.04 19.42 3.51
N ARG A 65 12.54 20.40 2.75
CA ARG A 65 11.36 20.17 1.89
C ARG A 65 11.69 19.00 0.96
N PRO A 66 10.85 17.95 0.89
CA PRO A 66 11.06 16.88 -0.07
C PRO A 66 11.22 17.48 -1.46
N SER A 67 12.20 16.99 -2.23
CA SER A 67 12.30 17.35 -3.64
C SER A 67 10.98 16.99 -4.29
N HIS A 68 10.17 17.99 -4.67
CA HIS A 68 8.94 17.73 -5.38
C HIS A 68 9.29 16.94 -6.64
N ARG A 69 8.72 15.75 -6.77
CA ARG A 69 8.77 15.00 -8.03
C ARG A 69 8.16 15.92 -9.09
N PRO A 70 8.89 16.29 -10.15
CA PRO A 70 8.29 17.04 -11.25
C PRO A 70 7.06 16.28 -11.72
N VAL A 71 5.90 16.94 -11.72
CA VAL A 71 4.66 16.34 -12.22
C VAL A 71 4.92 15.99 -13.67
N LYS A 72 5.11 14.69 -13.97
CA LYS A 72 5.13 14.20 -15.35
C LYS A 72 3.77 14.55 -15.92
N LYS A 73 3.72 15.59 -16.78
CA LYS A 73 2.52 15.88 -17.56
C LYS A 73 2.16 14.60 -18.31
N ARG A 74 1.03 14.00 -17.97
CA ARG A 74 0.54 12.78 -18.60
C ARG A 74 0.24 13.14 -20.06
N LYS A 75 1.04 12.65 -21.02
CA LYS A 75 0.66 12.72 -22.44
C LYS A 75 -0.69 12.00 -22.58
N ARG A 76 -1.73 12.69 -23.06
CA ARG A 76 -2.97 12.03 -23.47
C ARG A 76 -2.57 11.05 -24.59
N ARG A 77 -2.75 9.75 -24.37
CA ARG A 77 -2.56 8.76 -25.43
C ARG A 77 -3.55 9.06 -26.56
N ALA A 78 -3.13 8.88 -27.81
CA ALA A 78 -4.05 8.84 -28.94
C ALA A 78 -5.08 7.73 -28.71
N ALA A 79 -6.29 7.90 -29.25
CA ALA A 79 -7.48 7.17 -28.84
C ALA A 79 -7.46 5.64 -29.07
N ASP A 80 -6.42 5.12 -29.73
CA ASP A 80 -6.47 3.85 -30.48
C ASP A 80 -5.38 2.81 -30.14
N GLU A 81 -4.73 2.89 -28.97
CA GLU A 81 -3.96 1.74 -28.48
C GLU A 81 -4.83 0.87 -27.58
N ASP A 82 -5.41 -0.16 -28.20
CA ASP A 82 -6.09 -1.27 -27.54
C ASP A 82 -5.08 -2.06 -26.68
N ASN A 83 -5.05 -1.71 -25.40
CA ASN A 83 -4.15 -2.32 -24.42
C ASN A 83 -4.77 -3.64 -23.95
N ARG A 84 -4.36 -4.74 -24.58
CA ARG A 84 -4.75 -6.14 -24.29
C ARG A 84 -4.35 -6.67 -22.90
N SER A 85 -4.19 -5.81 -21.89
CA SER A 85 -3.82 -6.20 -20.52
C SER A 85 -4.63 -5.45 -19.46
N GLN A 86 -5.94 -5.29 -19.69
CA GLN A 86 -6.84 -4.83 -18.63
C GLN A 86 -7.75 -5.98 -18.20
N THR A 87 -7.50 -6.50 -17.01
CA THR A 87 -8.40 -7.40 -16.25
C THR A 87 -9.72 -6.71 -15.88
N HIS A 88 -9.93 -5.48 -16.35
CA HIS A 88 -11.10 -4.66 -16.08
C HIS A 88 -11.74 -4.27 -17.41
N LEU A 89 -13.05 -4.53 -17.54
CA LEU A 89 -13.81 -4.15 -18.72
C LEU A 89 -13.66 -2.64 -18.96
N SER A 90 -13.29 -2.27 -20.18
CA SER A 90 -13.22 -0.87 -20.59
C SER A 90 -14.60 -0.23 -20.48
N TRP A 91 -14.68 0.94 -19.88
CA TRP A 91 -15.91 1.73 -19.76
C TRP A 91 -16.46 2.24 -21.11
N ARG A 92 -15.67 2.14 -22.19
CA ARG A 92 -16.08 2.64 -23.51
C ARG A 92 -17.23 1.78 -24.03
N GLY A 93 -18.36 2.43 -24.34
CA GLY A 93 -19.56 1.79 -24.88
C GLY A 93 -20.60 1.35 -23.84
N GLN A 94 -20.34 1.46 -22.54
CA GLN A 94 -21.36 1.14 -21.53
C GLN A 94 -22.35 2.29 -21.31
N VAL A 95 -23.63 1.98 -21.46
CA VAL A 95 -24.73 2.92 -21.25
C VAL A 95 -24.79 3.32 -19.78
N GLN A 96 -24.66 4.62 -19.54
CA GLN A 96 -24.63 5.19 -18.20
C GLN A 96 -26.03 5.30 -17.64
N ARG A 97 -26.36 4.40 -16.70
CA ARG A 97 -27.62 4.41 -15.96
C ARG A 97 -27.47 5.11 -14.61
N CYS A 98 -28.46 5.94 -14.29
CA CYS A 98 -28.54 6.61 -13.01
C CYS A 98 -28.78 5.59 -11.90
N SER A 99 -27.88 5.52 -10.91
CA SER A 99 -28.02 4.59 -9.80
C SER A 99 -29.16 4.95 -8.82
N ASN A 100 -29.87 6.07 -9.03
CA ASN A 100 -31.05 6.45 -8.25
C ASN A 100 -32.34 5.99 -8.95
N CYS A 101 -32.58 6.43 -10.19
CA CYS A 101 -33.82 6.16 -10.92
C CYS A 101 -33.71 5.10 -12.02
N GLY A 102 -32.51 4.61 -12.34
CA GLY A 102 -32.25 3.66 -13.42
C GLY A 102 -32.23 4.27 -14.83
N GLY A 103 -32.64 5.53 -14.99
CA GLY A 103 -32.71 6.22 -16.28
C GLY A 103 -31.35 6.51 -16.90
N GLU A 104 -31.32 6.64 -18.22
CA GLU A 104 -30.10 6.86 -19.01
C GLU A 104 -29.85 8.37 -19.22
N GLY A 105 -28.61 8.75 -19.55
CA GLY A 105 -28.26 10.15 -19.90
C GLY A 105 -27.93 11.08 -18.73
N HIS A 106 -28.03 10.63 -17.48
CA HIS A 106 -27.63 11.42 -16.30
C HIS A 106 -27.05 10.54 -15.18
N LYS A 107 -26.23 11.15 -14.31
CA LYS A 107 -25.67 10.49 -13.12
C LYS A 107 -26.54 10.75 -11.90
N LYS A 108 -26.37 9.96 -10.82
CA LYS A 108 -27.09 10.13 -9.53
C LYS A 108 -27.12 11.58 -9.03
N SER A 109 -26.02 12.31 -9.24
CA SER A 109 -25.87 13.71 -8.81
C SER A 109 -26.78 14.69 -9.55
N GLY A 110 -27.15 14.39 -10.81
CA GLY A 110 -28.05 15.20 -11.63
C GLY A 110 -29.45 14.60 -11.77
N CYS A 111 -29.81 13.69 -10.86
CA CYS A 111 -31.12 13.03 -10.91
C CYS A 111 -32.18 13.91 -10.26
N SER A 112 -33.27 14.20 -10.98
CA SER A 112 -34.41 14.98 -10.47
C SER A 112 -35.31 14.18 -9.52
N GLN A 113 -35.13 12.87 -9.43
CA GLN A 113 -35.91 12.00 -8.54
C GLN A 113 -35.35 12.04 -7.10
N PRO A 114 -36.21 11.95 -6.06
CA PRO A 114 -35.76 11.90 -4.68
C PRO A 114 -34.79 10.73 -4.46
N LYS A 115 -33.81 10.92 -3.57
CA LYS A 115 -32.79 9.89 -3.30
C LYS A 115 -33.46 8.68 -2.66
N LYS A 116 -33.34 7.50 -3.27
CA LYS A 116 -33.74 6.24 -2.65
C LYS A 116 -32.97 6.07 -1.34
N ARG A 117 -33.68 5.90 -0.23
CA ARG A 117 -33.07 5.61 1.07
C ARG A 117 -32.60 4.15 1.07
N VAL A 118 -31.50 3.88 1.77
CA VAL A 118 -30.80 2.58 1.76
C VAL A 118 -31.65 1.44 2.37
N CYS A 119 -32.78 1.74 3.02
CA CYS A 119 -33.60 0.73 3.72
C CYS A 119 -34.53 -0.10 2.83
N ASP A 120 -34.71 0.21 1.54
CA ASP A 120 -35.65 -0.54 0.68
C ASP A 120 -34.98 -1.62 -0.19
N MET A 121 -33.75 -2.04 0.15
CA MET A 121 -32.98 -3.08 -0.56
C MET A 121 -32.71 -4.31 0.32
N ILE A 122 -33.65 -4.63 1.21
CA ILE A 122 -33.76 -5.97 1.82
C ILE A 122 -35.20 -6.42 1.66
N PHE A 123 -35.51 -6.97 0.49
CA PHE A 123 -36.38 -8.13 0.27
C PHE A 123 -35.96 -8.77 -1.06
#